data_AF-A0A9E2Q4T4-F1
#
_entry.id   AF-A0A9E2Q4T4-F1
#
_cell.length_a   1.000
_cell.length_b   1.000
_cell.length_c   1.000
_cell.angle_alpha   90.00
_cell.angle_beta   90.00
_cell.angle_gamma   90.00
#
_symmetry.space_group_name_H-M   'P 1'
#
loop_
_entity.id
_entity.type
_entity.pdbx_description
1 polymer ?
#
loop_
_entity_poly.entity_id
_entity_poly.type
_entity_poly.pdbx_seq_one_letter_code
_entity_poly.pdbx_strand_id
1 'polypeptide(L)'
;MTDRSGSARRPRNGRHRRPDEVLRLQEALLPSSVPLLPHADVAAAYVPGAEPHTIGGDWFDAASLTDGRLVMSVGDVVGSGIEAVAVMGQLRAVLSAQLFDSAALPRAVDAVEALAGRTSGAFATTLCAATLDPSTGVLDYLTRGHPGPLVLGPEGARRLPPTGDGPLGTRHRGAIGSTRLTLGDTVLLFTDGLYERPDAQPGPSLERVLDVASGLAIGGRTLSPERLCTDLTDELGIRGFADDVTLLAVRYRPAPAPLDLELTGKAERLGLVRAAVGDWAEDLGLALEDRRRLVLGVSELVANAVEHGYDGRPGGPVRVHAELTDQATVIASVTDEGTWREPTTHPGDRGRGLSMSAALGLRIELGIEPGGTRATIETPARRALRIVPGHPLDTVVTEPARLTIETSDHAVVHVSGPLTSRATAARLAAEVRRVSRNGLVPVDVDVHRVSHLGSAGVAALEALLDTGALPGVRVVTTAGSASAQAMELAGTPYSSPT
;
A
#
# COMPACT_ATOMS: atom_id res chain seq x y z
N MET A 1 22.08 -59.36 14.67
CA MET A 1 20.84 -59.93 14.10
C MET A 1 19.74 -58.90 14.34
N THR A 2 18.90 -58.65 13.32
CA THR A 2 17.72 -57.75 13.25
C THR A 2 17.93 -56.22 13.25
N ASP A 3 18.14 -55.67 12.04
CA ASP A 3 17.16 -54.90 11.24
C ASP A 3 16.25 -53.87 11.96
N ARG A 4 16.32 -52.58 11.59
CA ARG A 4 15.23 -51.90 10.85
C ARG A 4 15.47 -50.41 10.54
N SER A 5 15.04 -50.09 9.32
CA SER A 5 14.52 -48.81 8.79
C SER A 5 15.47 -47.62 8.64
N GLY A 6 16.00 -47.50 7.42
CA GLY A 6 16.23 -46.20 6.81
C GLY A 6 14.91 -45.48 6.55
N SER A 7 14.91 -44.17 6.80
CA SER A 7 14.00 -43.22 6.17
C SER A 7 14.85 -42.14 5.53
N ALA A 8 15.00 -42.25 4.21
CA ALA A 8 15.51 -41.16 3.39
C ALA A 8 14.47 -40.04 3.38
N ARG A 9 14.85 -38.81 3.73
CA ARG A 9 14.10 -37.62 3.36
C ARG A 9 15.02 -36.61 2.67
N ARG A 10 14.66 -36.39 1.40
CA ARG A 10 15.23 -35.54 0.35
C ARG A 10 15.53 -34.08 0.74
N PRO A 11 16.34 -33.37 -0.08
CA PRO A 11 16.95 -32.09 0.27
C PRO A 11 15.95 -30.93 0.20
N ARG A 12 16.20 -29.84 0.92
CA ARG A 12 15.51 -28.57 0.70
C ARG A 12 16.51 -27.47 0.36
N ASN A 13 16.65 -27.25 -0.95
CA ASN A 13 17.17 -26.04 -1.55
C ASN A 13 16.37 -24.82 -1.06
N GLY A 14 17.03 -23.85 -0.41
CA GLY A 14 16.49 -22.51 -0.19
C GLY A 14 17.11 -21.54 -1.19
N ARG A 15 16.41 -21.28 -2.30
CA ARG A 15 16.78 -20.32 -3.35
C ARG A 15 16.77 -18.89 -2.78
N HIS A 16 17.89 -18.18 -2.81
CA HIS A 16 17.87 -16.71 -2.68
C HIS A 16 17.08 -16.12 -3.85
N ARG A 17 15.96 -15.48 -3.55
CA ARG A 17 15.04 -14.86 -4.52
C ARG A 17 15.57 -13.49 -4.96
N ARG A 18 15.36 -13.15 -6.23
CA ARG A 18 15.83 -11.89 -6.85
C ARG A 18 14.99 -10.70 -6.35
N PRO A 19 15.52 -9.48 -6.26
CA PRO A 19 14.76 -8.27 -5.84
C PRO A 19 13.43 -8.08 -6.57
N ASP A 20 13.38 -8.39 -7.88
CA ASP A 20 12.16 -8.34 -8.70
C ASP A 20 11.02 -9.24 -8.18
N GLU A 21 11.35 -10.35 -7.51
CA GLU A 21 10.33 -11.27 -6.96
C GLU A 21 9.70 -10.75 -5.67
N VAL A 22 10.45 -9.95 -4.91
CA VAL A 22 9.97 -9.35 -3.65
C VAL A 22 9.11 -8.12 -3.96
N LEU A 23 9.46 -7.33 -4.98
CA LEU A 23 8.64 -6.20 -5.44
C LEU A 23 7.30 -6.71 -5.97
N ARG A 24 7.31 -7.74 -6.83
CA ARG A 24 6.07 -8.38 -7.31
C ARG A 24 5.23 -8.97 -6.19
N LEU A 25 5.86 -9.45 -5.11
CA LEU A 25 5.13 -9.95 -3.94
C LEU A 25 4.46 -8.80 -3.19
N GLN A 26 5.16 -7.69 -2.97
CA GLN A 26 4.61 -6.51 -2.33
C GLN A 26 3.47 -5.89 -3.18
N GLU A 27 3.68 -5.73 -4.49
CA GLU A 27 2.65 -5.29 -5.44
C GLU A 27 1.40 -6.21 -5.41
N ALA A 28 1.60 -7.52 -5.23
CA ALA A 28 0.50 -8.48 -5.08
C ALA A 28 -0.18 -8.42 -3.70
N LEU A 29 0.48 -7.88 -2.68
CA LEU A 29 0.00 -7.76 -1.31
C LEU A 29 -0.59 -6.38 -0.99
N LEU A 30 -0.31 -5.35 -1.78
CA LEU A 30 -0.93 -4.03 -1.64
C LEU A 30 -2.20 -3.92 -2.50
N PRO A 31 -3.17 -3.06 -2.13
CA PRO A 31 -4.29 -2.76 -3.00
C PRO A 31 -3.79 -2.17 -4.34
N SER A 32 -4.22 -2.75 -5.46
CA SER A 32 -3.96 -2.18 -6.80
C SER A 32 -4.86 -1.00 -7.16
N SER A 33 -5.88 -0.76 -6.33
CA SER A 33 -6.89 0.28 -6.49
C SER A 33 -7.52 0.62 -5.14
N VAL A 34 -8.17 1.78 -5.08
CA VAL A 34 -8.98 2.23 -3.93
C VAL A 34 -10.46 2.26 -4.31
N PRO A 35 -11.38 2.08 -3.35
CA PRO A 35 -12.81 2.10 -3.65
C PRO A 35 -13.27 3.49 -4.04
N LEU A 36 -14.19 3.57 -5.01
CA LEU A 36 -14.98 4.77 -5.24
C LEU A 36 -16.23 4.69 -4.40
N LEU A 37 -16.48 5.71 -3.57
CA LEU A 37 -17.62 5.75 -2.66
C LEU A 37 -18.42 7.04 -2.87
N PRO A 38 -19.74 7.04 -2.63
CA PRO A 38 -20.56 8.23 -2.85
C PRO A 38 -20.11 9.38 -1.95
N HIS A 39 -19.94 9.09 -0.66
CA HIS A 39 -19.70 10.09 0.37
C HIS A 39 -18.20 10.29 0.70
N ALA A 40 -17.31 9.57 0.03
CA ALA A 40 -15.88 9.66 0.25
C ALA A 40 -15.11 9.58 -1.07
N ASP A 41 -14.18 10.52 -1.26
CA ASP A 41 -13.22 10.49 -2.34
C ASP A 41 -11.89 9.96 -1.79
N VAL A 42 -11.37 8.88 -2.36
CA VAL A 42 -10.21 8.16 -1.82
C VAL A 42 -9.08 8.18 -2.83
N ALA A 43 -7.88 8.57 -2.39
CA ALA A 43 -6.64 8.40 -3.13
C ALA A 43 -5.57 7.83 -2.23
N ALA A 44 -4.69 7.03 -2.83
CA ALA A 44 -3.45 6.63 -2.19
C ALA A 44 -2.27 6.90 -3.13
N ALA A 45 -1.16 7.27 -2.53
CA ALA A 45 0.12 7.41 -3.20
C ALA A 45 1.14 6.54 -2.47
N TYR A 46 1.88 5.76 -3.23
CA TYR A 46 2.99 4.98 -2.72
C TYR A 46 4.25 5.40 -3.49
N VAL A 47 5.27 5.82 -2.76
CA VAL A 47 6.58 6.22 -3.27
C VAL A 47 7.58 5.19 -2.74
N PRO A 48 8.07 4.27 -3.59
CA PRO A 48 9.09 3.32 -3.17
C PRO A 48 10.37 4.04 -2.74
N GLY A 49 11.09 3.45 -1.80
CA GLY A 49 12.44 3.86 -1.45
C GLY A 49 13.40 3.79 -2.65
N ALA A 50 14.45 4.62 -2.64
CA ALA A 50 15.41 4.77 -3.72
C ALA A 50 16.37 3.60 -3.89
N GLU A 51 16.56 2.75 -2.88
CA GLU A 51 17.43 1.59 -3.00
C GLU A 51 16.67 0.36 -3.55
N PRO A 52 17.18 -0.36 -4.56
CA PRO A 52 16.54 -1.58 -5.09
C PRO A 52 16.37 -2.75 -4.10
N HIS A 53 16.79 -2.56 -2.85
CA HIS A 53 16.72 -3.53 -1.75
C HIS A 53 15.85 -3.07 -0.59
N THR A 54 15.37 -1.81 -0.59
CA THR A 54 14.38 -1.28 0.35
C THR A 54 12.98 -1.49 -0.20
N ILE A 55 12.58 -2.76 -0.30
CA ILE A 55 11.16 -3.08 -0.47
C ILE A 55 10.59 -3.08 0.94
N GLY A 56 9.80 -2.07 1.28
CA GLY A 56 9.45 -1.76 2.66
C GLY A 56 8.29 -2.56 3.25
N GLY A 57 8.13 -2.35 4.55
CA GLY A 57 7.06 -2.90 5.38
C GLY A 57 5.76 -2.09 5.33
N ASP A 58 5.76 -0.98 4.58
CA ASP A 58 4.64 -0.10 4.36
C ASP A 58 3.42 -0.80 3.76
N TRP A 59 2.24 -0.47 4.31
CA TRP A 59 0.97 -0.77 3.66
C TRP A 59 -0.06 0.32 3.86
N PHE A 60 -1.07 0.28 2.99
CA PHE A 60 -2.34 0.95 3.20
C PHE A 60 -3.49 0.02 2.85
N ASP A 61 -4.68 0.34 3.37
CA ASP A 61 -5.93 -0.32 2.99
C ASP A 61 -7.09 0.66 3.09
N ALA A 62 -8.04 0.57 2.16
CA ALA A 62 -9.29 1.33 2.19
C ALA A 62 -10.43 0.48 1.64
N ALA A 63 -11.52 0.35 2.39
CA ALA A 63 -12.66 -0.48 1.98
C ALA A 63 -13.98 0.03 2.58
N SER A 64 -15.10 -0.22 1.90
CA SER A 64 -16.40 -0.10 2.56
C SER A 64 -16.68 -1.32 3.42
N LEU A 65 -17.22 -1.09 4.60
CA LEU A 65 -17.81 -2.12 5.45
C LEU A 65 -19.23 -2.44 5.01
N THR A 66 -19.76 -3.56 5.50
CA THR A 66 -21.14 -4.00 5.20
C THR A 66 -22.20 -3.06 5.78
N ASP A 67 -21.86 -2.27 6.79
CA ASP A 67 -22.72 -1.24 7.39
C ASP A 67 -22.59 0.14 6.72
N GLY A 68 -21.83 0.24 5.61
CA GLY A 68 -21.65 1.47 4.84
C GLY A 68 -20.55 2.41 5.36
N ARG A 69 -19.92 2.09 6.50
CA ARG A 69 -18.75 2.87 6.97
C ARG A 69 -17.53 2.60 6.09
N LEU A 70 -16.71 3.62 5.90
CA LEU A 70 -15.42 3.48 5.23
C LEU A 70 -14.35 3.17 6.27
N VAL A 71 -13.58 2.11 6.05
CA VAL A 71 -12.36 1.84 6.84
C VAL A 71 -11.12 2.24 6.06
N MET A 72 -10.14 2.78 6.77
CA MET A 72 -8.85 3.18 6.24
C MET A 72 -7.73 2.78 7.20
N SER A 73 -6.61 2.31 6.68
CA SER A 73 -5.43 2.02 7.49
C SER A 73 -4.15 2.31 6.75
N VAL A 74 -3.13 2.70 7.49
CA VAL A 74 -1.73 2.78 7.06
C VAL A 74 -0.88 2.21 8.19
N GLY A 75 0.17 1.48 7.84
CA GLY A 75 1.16 1.08 8.83
C GLY A 75 2.49 0.76 8.17
N ASP A 76 3.50 0.63 9.01
CA ASP A 76 4.86 0.32 8.60
C ASP A 76 5.47 -0.73 9.53
N VAL A 77 6.01 -1.78 8.92
CA VAL A 77 6.72 -2.87 9.58
C VAL A 77 8.21 -2.60 9.52
N VAL A 78 8.84 -2.56 10.70
CA VAL A 78 10.28 -2.38 10.83
C VAL A 78 11.06 -3.39 9.98
N GLY A 79 11.97 -2.86 9.16
CA GLY A 79 12.87 -3.64 8.32
C GLY A 79 12.45 -3.64 6.85
N SER A 80 13.14 -4.44 6.04
CA SER A 80 12.91 -4.47 4.59
C SER A 80 13.09 -5.85 3.99
N GLY A 81 12.62 -6.00 2.76
CA GLY A 81 12.69 -7.23 1.99
C GLY A 81 11.58 -8.22 2.34
N ILE A 82 11.79 -9.49 1.96
CA ILE A 82 10.71 -10.50 1.96
C ILE A 82 10.13 -10.80 3.34
N GLU A 83 10.92 -10.65 4.40
CA GLU A 83 10.46 -10.88 5.78
C GLU A 83 9.51 -9.77 6.23
N ALA A 84 9.88 -8.51 6.01
CA ALA A 84 9.01 -7.35 6.28
C ALA A 84 7.72 -7.41 5.45
N VAL A 85 7.82 -7.71 4.15
CA VAL A 85 6.66 -7.88 3.26
C VAL A 85 5.74 -9.02 3.72
N ALA A 86 6.31 -10.13 4.22
CA ALA A 86 5.53 -11.26 4.73
C ALA A 86 4.83 -10.92 6.06
N VAL A 87 5.47 -10.16 6.94
CA VAL A 87 4.87 -9.68 8.20
C VAL A 87 3.77 -8.66 7.91
N MET A 88 4.05 -7.67 7.06
CA MET A 88 3.09 -6.68 6.57
C MET A 88 1.84 -7.36 6.02
N GLY A 89 2.01 -8.33 5.12
CA GLY A 89 0.89 -9.07 4.53
C GLY A 89 0.04 -9.80 5.57
N GLN A 90 0.65 -10.37 6.61
CA GLN A 90 -0.08 -11.02 7.71
C GLN A 90 -0.86 -10.02 8.57
N LEU A 91 -0.23 -8.92 8.97
CA LEU A 91 -0.87 -7.90 9.81
C LEU A 91 -2.01 -7.21 9.07
N ARG A 92 -1.78 -6.81 7.81
CA ARG A 92 -2.81 -6.26 6.92
C ARG A 92 -3.98 -7.23 6.79
N ALA A 93 -3.73 -8.50 6.45
CA ALA A 93 -4.79 -9.48 6.26
C ALA A 93 -5.65 -9.69 7.52
N VAL A 94 -5.05 -9.74 8.71
CA VAL A 94 -5.80 -9.84 9.97
C VAL A 94 -6.63 -8.58 10.22
N LEU A 95 -6.05 -7.39 10.03
CA LEU A 95 -6.74 -6.13 10.19
C LEU A 95 -7.96 -6.05 9.26
N SER A 96 -7.75 -6.27 7.96
CA SER A 96 -8.81 -6.25 6.95
C SER A 96 -9.90 -7.27 7.30
N ALA A 97 -9.55 -8.52 7.64
CA ALA A 97 -10.53 -9.55 7.97
C ALA A 97 -11.40 -9.20 9.18
N GLN A 98 -10.83 -8.61 10.22
CA GLN A 98 -11.59 -8.17 11.40
C GLN A 98 -12.53 -7.01 11.06
N LEU A 99 -12.05 -6.04 10.28
CA LEU A 99 -12.83 -4.88 9.89
C LEU A 99 -13.98 -5.26 8.94
N PHE A 100 -13.73 -6.16 7.98
CA PHE A 100 -14.77 -6.69 7.07
C PHE A 100 -15.90 -7.41 7.81
N ASP A 101 -15.60 -8.09 8.93
CA ASP A 101 -16.61 -8.70 9.82
C ASP A 101 -17.32 -7.66 10.72
N SER A 102 -17.21 -6.37 10.39
CA SER A 102 -17.79 -5.25 11.15
C SER A 102 -17.37 -5.23 12.62
N ALA A 103 -16.19 -5.78 12.95
CA ALA A 103 -15.65 -5.65 14.28
C ALA A 103 -15.42 -4.16 14.60
N ALA A 104 -15.69 -3.77 15.85
CA ALA A 104 -15.34 -2.44 16.31
C ALA A 104 -13.83 -2.21 16.18
N LEU A 105 -13.42 -1.00 15.80
CA LEU A 105 -12.03 -0.64 15.55
C LEU A 105 -11.04 -1.12 16.65
N PRO A 106 -11.33 -1.00 17.96
CA PRO A 106 -10.44 -1.54 19.00
C PRO A 106 -10.27 -3.05 18.95
N ARG A 107 -11.32 -3.80 18.62
CA ARG A 107 -11.25 -5.27 18.54
C ARG A 107 -10.37 -5.69 17.37
N ALA A 108 -10.47 -5.00 16.24
CA ALA A 108 -9.63 -5.25 15.08
C ALA A 108 -8.15 -4.96 15.40
N VAL A 109 -7.86 -3.81 16.02
CA VAL A 109 -6.48 -3.44 16.42
C VAL A 109 -5.93 -4.39 17.48
N ASP A 110 -6.72 -4.81 18.47
CA ASP A 110 -6.31 -5.79 19.49
C ASP A 110 -5.95 -7.15 18.87
N ALA A 111 -6.67 -7.58 17.83
CA ALA A 111 -6.34 -8.81 17.09
C ALA A 111 -4.99 -8.71 16.37
N VAL A 112 -4.69 -7.54 15.79
CA VAL A 112 -3.40 -7.26 15.15
C VAL A 112 -2.27 -7.19 16.17
N GLU A 113 -2.48 -6.55 17.33
CA GLU A 113 -1.52 -6.53 18.45
C GLU A 113 -1.21 -7.96 18.93
N ALA A 114 -2.24 -8.81 19.07
CA ALA A 114 -2.07 -10.20 19.48
C ALA A 114 -1.32 -11.05 18.44
N LEU A 115 -1.47 -10.73 17.14
CA LEU A 115 -0.66 -11.35 16.09
C LEU A 115 0.78 -10.84 16.15
N ALA A 116 0.99 -9.52 16.22
CA ALA A 116 2.31 -8.91 16.28
C ALA A 116 3.15 -9.46 17.45
N GLY A 117 2.55 -9.65 18.62
CA GLY A 117 3.22 -10.25 19.79
C GLY A 117 3.67 -11.71 19.62
N ARG A 118 3.28 -12.40 18.54
CA ARG A 118 3.64 -13.79 18.23
C ARG A 118 4.42 -13.93 16.91
N THR A 119 4.56 -12.84 16.15
CA THR A 119 5.20 -12.84 14.84
C THR A 119 6.58 -12.22 14.95
N SER A 120 7.62 -13.01 14.65
CA SER A 120 8.98 -12.49 14.55
C SER A 120 9.05 -11.41 13.46
N GLY A 121 9.68 -10.27 13.78
CA GLY A 121 9.76 -9.13 12.86
C GLY A 121 8.56 -8.18 12.88
N ALA A 122 7.50 -8.46 13.66
CA ALA A 122 6.36 -7.55 13.82
C ALA A 122 6.50 -6.55 14.99
N PHE A 123 7.51 -6.74 15.84
CA PHE A 123 7.76 -5.84 16.97
C PHE A 123 8.05 -4.43 16.48
N ALA A 124 7.47 -3.44 17.15
CA ALA A 124 7.60 -2.02 16.84
C ALA A 124 6.97 -1.57 15.50
N THR A 125 6.09 -2.37 14.89
CA THR A 125 5.28 -1.95 13.72
C THR A 125 4.38 -0.77 14.08
N THR A 126 4.37 0.29 13.27
CA THR A 126 3.46 1.43 13.42
C THR A 126 2.12 1.16 12.73
N LEU A 127 1.04 1.71 13.25
CA LEU A 127 -0.31 1.58 12.68
C LEU A 127 -1.13 2.84 12.97
N CYS A 128 -1.83 3.33 11.96
CA CYS A 128 -3.01 4.17 12.10
C CYS A 128 -4.18 3.49 11.37
N ALA A 129 -5.26 3.23 12.08
CA ALA A 129 -6.50 2.71 11.52
C ALA A 129 -7.66 3.64 11.88
N ALA A 130 -8.60 3.85 10.97
CA ALA A 130 -9.75 4.71 11.19
C ALA A 130 -10.99 4.21 10.46
N THR A 131 -12.16 4.55 10.98
CA THR A 131 -13.47 4.34 10.35
C THR A 131 -14.21 5.65 10.24
N LEU A 132 -14.70 5.97 9.04
CA LEU A 132 -15.54 7.12 8.75
C LEU A 132 -16.99 6.64 8.54
N ASP A 133 -17.91 7.16 9.35
CA ASP A 133 -19.34 7.05 9.10
C ASP A 133 -19.79 8.15 8.13
N PRO A 134 -20.18 7.81 6.88
CA PRO A 134 -20.55 8.80 5.88
C PRO A 134 -21.85 9.54 6.21
N SER A 135 -22.73 8.96 7.03
CA SER A 135 -24.03 9.55 7.39
C SER A 135 -23.87 10.67 8.42
N THR A 136 -22.86 10.55 9.28
CA THR A 136 -22.62 11.51 10.37
C THR A 136 -21.36 12.35 10.15
N GLY A 137 -20.40 11.88 9.34
CA GLY A 137 -19.07 12.46 9.24
C GLY A 137 -18.19 12.16 10.46
N VAL A 138 -18.60 11.22 11.34
CA VAL A 138 -17.78 10.83 12.49
C VAL A 138 -16.61 9.96 12.02
N LEU A 139 -15.40 10.39 12.35
CA LEU A 139 -14.15 9.67 12.16
C LEU A 139 -13.67 9.15 13.51
N ASP A 140 -13.76 7.85 13.70
CA ASP A 140 -13.12 7.15 14.81
C ASP A 140 -11.76 6.62 14.35
N TYR A 141 -10.72 6.79 15.16
CA TYR A 141 -9.36 6.39 14.79
C TYR A 141 -8.59 5.82 15.98
N LEU A 142 -7.58 5.03 15.67
CA LEU A 142 -6.69 4.38 16.62
C LEU A 142 -5.26 4.42 16.08
N THR A 143 -4.30 4.85 16.90
CA THR A 143 -2.88 4.83 16.55
C THR A 143 -2.07 3.91 17.45
N ARG A 144 -1.03 3.29 16.88
CA ARG A 144 0.01 2.49 17.53
C ARG A 144 1.35 2.97 17.02
N GLY A 145 2.09 3.74 17.81
CA GLY A 145 3.38 4.35 17.39
C GLY A 145 3.25 5.46 16.33
N HIS A 146 2.14 5.53 15.59
CA HIS A 146 1.91 6.55 14.58
C HIS A 146 1.54 7.92 15.20
N PRO A 147 2.04 9.05 14.67
CA PRO A 147 1.89 10.40 15.23
C PRO A 147 0.46 10.98 15.25
N GLY A 148 -0.57 10.25 14.80
CA GLY A 148 -1.93 10.77 14.55
C GLY A 148 -2.17 11.19 13.09
N PRO A 149 -3.39 10.98 12.55
CA PRO A 149 -3.74 11.42 11.19
C PRO A 149 -3.89 12.95 11.11
N LEU A 150 -3.71 13.51 9.91
CA LEU A 150 -4.00 14.94 9.65
C LEU A 150 -5.44 15.10 9.17
N VAL A 151 -6.09 16.20 9.58
CA VAL A 151 -7.36 16.66 9.03
C VAL A 151 -7.14 18.02 8.39
N LEU A 152 -7.36 18.09 7.08
CA LEU A 152 -7.24 19.28 6.26
C LEU A 152 -8.65 19.80 5.97
N GLY A 153 -8.87 21.09 6.20
CA GLY A 153 -10.12 21.78 5.93
C GLY A 153 -9.88 23.22 5.50
N PRO A 154 -10.93 24.05 5.40
CA PRO A 154 -10.81 25.44 4.94
C PRO A 154 -9.89 26.31 5.83
N GLU A 155 -9.75 25.95 7.11
CA GLU A 155 -8.92 26.64 8.09
C GLU A 155 -7.45 26.18 8.10
N GLY A 156 -7.06 25.28 7.18
CA GLY A 156 -5.73 24.66 7.13
C GLY A 156 -5.73 23.20 7.59
N ALA A 157 -4.57 22.71 8.00
CA ALA A 157 -4.40 21.33 8.47
C ALA A 157 -4.21 21.30 10.00
N ARG A 158 -4.77 20.28 10.65
CA ARG A 158 -4.50 19.96 12.06
C ARG A 158 -4.16 18.49 12.22
N ARG A 159 -3.25 18.18 13.13
CA ARG A 159 -2.95 16.81 13.53
C ARG A 159 -3.89 16.38 14.64
N LEU A 160 -4.53 15.22 14.50
CA LEU A 160 -5.29 14.63 15.61
C LEU A 160 -4.34 14.03 16.65
N PRO A 161 -4.67 14.05 17.94
CA PRO A 161 -3.82 13.45 18.97
C PRO A 161 -3.61 11.95 18.73
N PRO A 162 -2.40 11.41 18.93
CA PRO A 162 -2.19 9.97 18.95
C PRO A 162 -3.01 9.34 20.08
N THR A 163 -3.49 8.11 19.88
CA THR A 163 -4.43 7.47 20.81
C THR A 163 -3.87 6.24 21.52
N GLY A 164 -2.67 5.78 21.14
CA GLY A 164 -1.96 4.69 21.79
C GLY A 164 -0.54 5.07 22.19
N ASP A 165 -0.06 4.47 23.27
CA ASP A 165 1.20 4.86 23.93
C ASP A 165 2.44 4.17 23.36
N GLY A 166 2.31 3.44 22.25
CA GLY A 166 3.43 2.75 21.60
C GLY A 166 3.03 1.92 20.38
N PRO A 167 4.02 1.40 19.64
CA PRO A 167 3.81 0.60 18.43
C PRO A 167 3.30 -0.81 18.74
N LEU A 168 2.93 -1.57 17.71
CA LEU A 168 2.45 -2.94 17.85
C LEU A 168 3.52 -3.89 18.43
N GLY A 169 3.09 -4.91 19.17
CA GLY A 169 3.95 -5.92 19.76
C GLY A 169 4.57 -5.52 21.10
N THR A 170 4.31 -4.29 21.57
CA THR A 170 4.78 -3.75 22.85
C THR A 170 3.79 -3.98 23.99
N ARG A 171 2.60 -4.54 23.72
CA ARG A 171 1.49 -4.74 24.68
C ARG A 171 0.88 -3.47 25.25
N HIS A 172 1.26 -2.28 24.75
CA HIS A 172 0.54 -1.05 25.05
C HIS A 172 -0.91 -1.15 24.55
N ARG A 173 -1.80 -0.31 25.06
CA ARG A 173 -3.17 -0.21 24.52
C ARG A 173 -3.41 1.22 24.03
N GLY A 174 -4.44 1.39 23.21
CA GLY A 174 -4.90 2.70 22.79
C GLY A 174 -6.39 2.83 23.03
N ALA A 175 -6.85 4.05 23.24
CA ALA A 175 -8.27 4.37 23.23
C ALA A 175 -8.71 4.77 21.82
N ILE A 176 -10.01 4.74 21.55
CA ILE A 176 -10.53 5.37 20.33
C ILE A 176 -10.41 6.88 20.48
N GLY A 177 -9.79 7.53 19.51
CA GLY A 177 -9.96 8.96 19.26
C GLY A 177 -11.14 9.18 18.33
N SER A 178 -11.90 10.26 18.51
CA SER A 178 -13.06 10.57 17.67
C SER A 178 -13.09 12.05 17.31
N THR A 179 -13.38 12.35 16.06
CA THR A 179 -13.59 13.72 15.56
C THR A 179 -14.72 13.71 14.54
N ARG A 180 -15.37 14.86 14.34
CA ARG A 180 -16.33 15.04 13.25
C ARG A 180 -15.69 15.78 12.09
N LEU A 181 -15.85 15.24 10.89
CA LEU A 181 -15.48 15.87 9.63
C LEU A 181 -16.66 16.69 9.10
N THR A 182 -16.34 17.81 8.46
CA THR A 182 -17.27 18.60 7.67
C THR A 182 -17.14 18.21 6.20
N LEU A 183 -18.20 18.39 5.41
CA LEU A 183 -18.11 18.20 3.96
C LEU A 183 -16.98 19.07 3.38
N GLY A 184 -16.09 18.44 2.61
CA GLY A 184 -14.87 19.03 2.08
C GLY A 184 -13.61 18.70 2.88
N ASP A 185 -13.73 18.33 4.15
CA ASP A 185 -12.58 17.93 4.97
C ASP A 185 -11.91 16.69 4.38
N THR A 186 -10.58 16.68 4.44
CA THR A 186 -9.75 15.56 3.97
C THR A 186 -8.92 15.03 5.13
N VAL A 187 -9.04 13.73 5.40
CA VAL A 187 -8.18 13.01 6.34
C VAL A 187 -6.99 12.46 5.57
N LEU A 188 -5.79 12.62 6.13
CA LEU A 188 -4.56 12.07 5.57
C LEU A 188 -3.88 11.16 6.61
N LEU A 189 -3.71 9.89 6.24
CA LEU A 189 -2.84 8.92 6.91
C LEU A 189 -1.54 8.82 6.12
N PHE A 190 -0.43 8.56 6.81
CA PHE A 190 0.90 8.57 6.20
C PHE A 190 1.89 7.68 6.98
N THR A 191 2.93 7.18 6.33
CA THR A 191 4.05 6.52 7.02
C THR A 191 5.14 7.51 7.39
N ASP A 192 6.05 7.08 8.26
CA ASP A 192 7.13 7.90 8.78
C ASP A 192 8.12 8.36 7.71
N GLY A 193 8.28 7.62 6.61
CA GLY A 193 9.03 8.07 5.43
C GLY A 193 8.56 9.43 4.88
N LEU A 194 7.35 9.90 5.22
CA LEU A 194 6.91 11.26 4.88
C LEU A 194 7.68 12.35 5.64
N TYR A 195 8.08 12.11 6.89
CA TYR A 195 8.66 13.11 7.78
C TYR A 195 10.01 12.73 8.42
N GLU A 196 10.43 11.48 8.27
CA GLU A 196 11.73 10.98 8.73
C GLU A 196 12.70 10.90 7.54
N ARG A 197 13.99 11.13 7.80
CA ARG A 197 15.09 10.88 6.85
C ARG A 197 16.23 10.19 7.59
N PRO A 198 17.07 9.41 6.89
CA PRO A 198 18.27 8.84 7.50
C PRO A 198 19.20 9.90 8.07
N ASP A 199 19.97 9.46 9.06
CA ASP A 199 20.98 10.22 9.80
C ASP A 199 22.13 10.73 8.90
N ALA A 200 21.85 11.71 8.06
CA ALA A 200 22.82 12.53 7.32
C ALA A 200 22.18 13.76 6.65
N GLN A 201 20.85 13.78 6.46
CA GLN A 201 20.14 14.96 5.97
C GLN A 201 18.87 15.21 6.79
N PRO A 202 18.59 16.46 7.19
CA PRO A 202 17.33 16.77 7.83
C PRO A 202 16.15 16.43 6.90
N GLY A 203 15.27 15.55 7.37
CA GLY A 203 13.95 15.32 6.78
C GLY A 203 13.01 16.49 7.00
N PRO A 204 11.90 16.58 6.25
CA PRO A 204 10.85 17.50 6.61
C PRO A 204 10.30 17.06 7.97
N SER A 205 10.43 17.87 9.02
CA SER A 205 9.83 17.51 10.30
C SER A 205 8.31 17.39 10.16
N LEU A 206 7.67 16.71 11.12
CA LEU A 206 6.21 16.60 11.12
C LEU A 206 5.52 17.97 11.12
N GLU A 207 6.13 18.99 11.75
CA GLU A 207 5.67 20.38 11.68
C GLU A 207 5.73 20.92 10.26
N ARG A 208 6.80 20.65 9.51
CA ARG A 208 6.89 21.05 8.10
C ARG A 208 5.83 20.36 7.24
N VAL A 209 5.55 19.08 7.48
CA VAL A 209 4.45 18.37 6.81
C VAL A 209 3.12 19.08 7.08
N LEU A 210 2.86 19.45 8.34
CA LEU A 210 1.66 20.17 8.73
C LEU A 210 1.56 21.56 8.07
N ASP A 211 2.68 22.29 7.98
CA ASP A 211 2.73 23.62 7.36
C ASP A 211 2.44 23.54 5.85
N VAL A 212 3.06 22.59 5.14
CA VAL A 212 2.82 22.37 3.70
C VAL A 212 1.37 21.93 3.47
N ALA A 213 0.89 20.95 4.24
CA ALA A 213 -0.50 20.50 4.18
C ALA A 213 -1.49 21.66 4.43
N SER A 214 -1.19 22.53 5.38
CA SER A 214 -1.99 23.73 5.64
C SER A 214 -1.98 24.70 4.47
N GLY A 215 -0.80 24.98 3.89
CA GLY A 215 -0.66 25.83 2.71
C GLY A 215 -1.43 25.33 1.50
N LEU A 216 -1.48 24.00 1.30
CA LEU A 216 -2.25 23.36 0.24
C LEU A 216 -3.77 23.40 0.47
N ALA A 217 -4.21 23.51 1.73
CA ALA A 217 -5.62 23.59 2.10
C ALA A 217 -6.18 25.04 2.07
N ILE A 218 -5.34 26.04 2.35
CA ILE A 218 -5.74 27.45 2.44
C ILE A 218 -6.08 28.06 1.06
N GLY A 219 -7.05 28.98 1.04
CA GLY A 219 -7.41 29.76 -0.16
C GLY A 219 -8.55 29.17 -0.99
N GLY A 220 -9.36 28.27 -0.41
CA GLY A 220 -10.54 27.69 -1.08
C GLY A 220 -10.20 26.69 -2.19
N ARG A 221 -8.93 26.29 -2.33
CA ARG A 221 -8.50 25.25 -3.25
C ARG A 221 -8.83 23.87 -2.65
N THR A 222 -10.04 23.40 -2.87
CA THR A 222 -10.46 22.06 -2.42
C THR A 222 -9.80 20.97 -3.28
N LEU A 223 -8.59 20.55 -2.93
CA LEU A 223 -7.65 19.93 -3.89
C LEU A 223 -7.98 18.64 -4.68
N SER A 224 -8.90 17.74 -4.38
CA SER A 224 -8.85 16.31 -4.79
C SER A 224 -7.77 15.56 -4.00
N PRO A 225 -8.10 14.40 -3.42
CA PRO A 225 -7.14 13.57 -2.69
C PRO A 225 -5.89 13.22 -3.52
N GLU A 226 -6.03 12.96 -4.82
CA GLU A 226 -4.88 12.65 -5.71
C GLU A 226 -3.91 13.82 -5.81
N ARG A 227 -4.45 15.02 -6.04
CA ARG A 227 -3.63 16.23 -6.14
C ARG A 227 -3.04 16.58 -4.79
N LEU A 228 -3.78 16.38 -3.69
CA LEU A 228 -3.22 16.55 -2.35
C LEU A 228 -1.99 15.65 -2.15
N CYS A 229 -2.11 14.35 -2.43
CA CYS A 229 -0.97 13.44 -2.32
C CYS A 229 0.19 13.89 -3.21
N THR A 230 -0.10 14.29 -4.45
CA THR A 230 0.91 14.74 -5.43
C THR A 230 1.63 16.00 -4.95
N ASP A 231 0.87 17.07 -4.72
CA ASP A 231 1.39 18.39 -4.35
C ASP A 231 2.12 18.31 -3.01
N LEU A 232 1.61 17.53 -2.05
CA LEU A 232 2.29 17.32 -0.76
C LEU A 232 3.64 16.63 -0.97
N THR A 233 3.70 15.56 -1.76
CA THR A 233 4.99 14.90 -2.06
C THR A 233 5.93 15.82 -2.82
N ASP A 234 5.44 16.63 -3.77
CA ASP A 234 6.29 17.51 -4.56
C ASP A 234 6.84 18.69 -3.74
N GLU A 235 6.01 19.35 -2.92
CA GLU A 235 6.39 20.49 -2.07
C GLU A 235 7.32 20.10 -0.92
N LEU A 236 7.16 18.89 -0.37
CA LEU A 236 8.09 18.33 0.60
C LEU A 236 9.40 17.86 -0.06
N GLY A 237 9.48 17.91 -1.39
CA GLY A 237 10.64 17.44 -2.15
C GLY A 237 10.83 15.93 -2.01
N ILE A 238 9.74 15.17 -1.93
CA ILE A 238 9.75 13.72 -1.78
C ILE A 238 10.25 13.08 -3.09
N ARG A 239 11.57 12.88 -3.20
CA ARG A 239 12.22 12.27 -4.36
C ARG A 239 13.17 11.17 -3.92
N GLY A 240 12.74 9.90 -4.08
CA GLY A 240 13.57 8.72 -3.78
C GLY A 240 14.06 8.70 -2.34
N PHE A 241 13.17 8.37 -1.41
CA PHE A 241 13.48 8.32 0.03
C PHE A 241 14.32 7.11 0.36
N ALA A 242 14.99 7.13 1.51
CA ALA A 242 15.67 5.91 1.97
C ALA A 242 14.69 4.86 2.49
N ASP A 243 13.48 5.28 2.82
CA ASP A 243 12.36 4.42 3.17
C ASP A 243 11.18 4.65 2.22
N ASP A 244 10.20 3.77 2.30
CA ASP A 244 8.95 3.91 1.57
C ASP A 244 8.12 5.07 2.12
N VAL A 245 7.35 5.71 1.24
CA VAL A 245 6.37 6.72 1.64
C VAL A 245 5.00 6.30 1.17
N THR A 246 4.12 6.07 2.12
CA THR A 246 2.71 5.75 1.87
C THR A 246 1.84 6.90 2.34
N LEU A 247 0.94 7.36 1.46
CA LEU A 247 -0.09 8.34 1.76
C LEU A 247 -1.45 7.76 1.44
N LEU A 248 -2.43 7.93 2.33
CA LEU A 248 -3.83 7.61 2.11
C LEU A 248 -4.69 8.83 2.46
N ALA A 249 -5.25 9.47 1.44
CA ALA A 249 -6.08 10.65 1.56
C ALA A 249 -7.56 10.30 1.32
N VAL A 250 -8.42 10.69 2.25
CA VAL A 250 -9.87 10.47 2.19
C VAL A 250 -10.59 11.78 2.40
N ARG A 251 -11.30 12.27 1.38
CA ARG A 251 -12.14 13.46 1.49
C ARG A 251 -13.58 13.09 1.73
N TYR A 252 -14.17 13.65 2.78
CA TYR A 252 -15.59 13.57 3.03
C TYR A 252 -16.35 14.53 2.10
N ARG A 253 -17.31 14.02 1.32
CA ARG A 253 -17.98 14.80 0.26
C ARG A 253 -19.47 14.44 0.13
N PRO A 254 -20.28 15.29 -0.52
CA PRO A 254 -21.63 14.87 -0.91
C PRO A 254 -21.57 13.73 -1.94
N ALA A 255 -22.62 12.89 -1.92
CA ALA A 255 -22.84 11.90 -2.96
C ALA A 255 -22.90 12.57 -4.33
N PRO A 256 -22.27 11.98 -5.37
CA PRO A 256 -22.41 12.47 -6.73
C PRO A 256 -23.86 12.26 -7.19
N ALA A 257 -24.34 13.12 -8.10
CA ALA A 257 -25.65 12.92 -8.69
C ALA A 257 -25.67 11.60 -9.51
N PRO A 258 -26.77 10.83 -9.44
CA PRO A 258 -26.95 9.71 -10.35
C PRO A 258 -27.04 10.22 -11.79
N LEU A 259 -26.71 9.35 -12.74
CA LEU A 259 -27.00 9.56 -14.14
C LEU A 259 -28.46 9.20 -14.38
N ASP A 260 -29.24 10.13 -14.91
CA ASP A 260 -30.61 9.88 -15.36
C ASP A 260 -30.77 10.39 -16.80
N LEU A 261 -30.98 9.46 -17.73
CA LEU A 261 -31.16 9.76 -19.14
C LEU A 261 -32.45 9.12 -19.65
N GLU A 262 -33.26 9.91 -20.35
CA GLU A 262 -34.41 9.40 -21.10
C GLU A 262 -34.21 9.68 -22.59
N LEU A 263 -34.39 8.65 -23.40
CA LEU A 263 -34.28 8.74 -24.85
C LEU A 263 -35.45 8.03 -25.52
N THR A 264 -35.88 8.58 -26.65
CA THR A 264 -36.80 7.90 -27.57
C THR A 264 -36.03 6.89 -28.41
N GLY A 265 -36.53 5.67 -28.56
CA GLY A 265 -35.83 4.53 -29.16
C GLY A 265 -35.49 4.64 -30.65
N LYS A 266 -34.57 5.55 -31.00
CA LYS A 266 -33.94 5.66 -32.32
C LYS A 266 -32.45 5.35 -32.20
N ALA A 267 -31.95 4.45 -33.04
CA ALA A 267 -30.56 3.96 -33.02
C ALA A 267 -29.50 5.08 -33.14
N GLU A 268 -29.82 6.19 -33.81
CA GLU A 268 -28.96 7.38 -33.95
C GLU A 268 -28.55 8.00 -32.60
N ARG A 269 -29.29 7.72 -31.52
CA ARG A 269 -29.04 8.28 -30.18
C ARG A 269 -28.08 7.46 -29.33
N LEU A 270 -27.61 6.29 -29.81
CA LEU A 270 -26.65 5.45 -29.07
C LEU A 270 -25.31 6.15 -28.82
N GLY A 271 -24.90 7.06 -29.72
CA GLY A 271 -23.70 7.89 -29.50
C GLY A 271 -23.82 8.82 -28.30
N LEU A 272 -25.02 9.36 -28.05
CA LEU A 272 -25.29 10.25 -26.92
C LEU A 272 -25.24 9.50 -25.59
N VAL A 273 -25.80 8.28 -25.54
CA VAL A 273 -25.74 7.43 -24.35
C VAL A 273 -24.30 7.08 -24.01
N ARG A 274 -23.49 6.69 -24.99
CA ARG A 274 -22.06 6.41 -24.79
C ARG A 274 -21.30 7.59 -24.21
N ALA A 275 -21.51 8.79 -24.76
CA ALA A 275 -20.88 10.00 -24.28
C ALA A 275 -21.32 10.31 -22.85
N ALA A 276 -22.62 10.37 -22.58
CA ALA A 276 -23.13 10.72 -21.26
C ALA A 276 -22.73 9.73 -20.15
N VAL A 277 -22.77 8.41 -20.42
CA VAL A 277 -22.28 7.38 -19.47
C VAL A 277 -20.77 7.49 -19.29
N GLY A 278 -20.04 7.75 -20.38
CA GLY A 278 -18.58 7.90 -20.36
C GLY A 278 -18.11 9.10 -19.56
N ASP A 279 -18.76 10.25 -19.76
CA ASP A 279 -18.49 11.51 -19.07
C ASP A 279 -18.84 11.39 -17.59
N TRP A 280 -20.03 10.87 -17.27
CA TRP A 280 -20.43 10.62 -15.87
C TRP A 280 -19.46 9.68 -15.15
N ALA A 281 -19.05 8.59 -15.79
CA ALA A 281 -18.08 7.66 -15.20
C ALA A 281 -16.67 8.27 -15.07
N GLU A 282 -16.28 9.18 -15.97
CA GLU A 282 -15.03 9.94 -15.86
C GLU A 282 -15.06 10.93 -14.69
N ASP A 283 -16.16 11.66 -14.54
CA ASP A 283 -16.37 12.61 -13.45
C ASP A 283 -16.39 11.93 -12.07
N LEU A 284 -16.87 10.68 -12.00
CA LEU A 284 -16.73 9.84 -10.80
C LEU A 284 -15.27 9.43 -10.51
N GLY A 285 -14.39 9.48 -11.51
CA GLY A 285 -13.01 9.00 -11.44
C GLY A 285 -12.89 7.48 -11.57
N LEU A 286 -13.84 6.83 -12.29
CA LEU A 286 -13.83 5.39 -12.53
C LEU A 286 -12.61 4.97 -13.36
N ALA A 287 -11.95 3.89 -12.95
CA ALA A 287 -10.81 3.35 -13.67
C ALA A 287 -11.14 3.08 -15.14
N LEU A 288 -10.19 3.32 -16.04
CA LEU A 288 -10.40 3.27 -17.49
C LEU A 288 -11.02 1.95 -17.96
N GLU A 289 -10.61 0.83 -17.38
CA GLU A 289 -11.12 -0.49 -17.76
C GLU A 289 -12.58 -0.67 -17.32
N ASP A 290 -12.90 -0.36 -16.06
CA ASP A 290 -14.27 -0.45 -15.53
C ASP A 290 -15.22 0.53 -16.24
N ARG A 291 -14.73 1.74 -16.57
CA ARG A 291 -15.47 2.70 -17.42
C ARG A 291 -15.78 2.14 -18.79
N ARG A 292 -14.81 1.52 -19.47
CA ARG A 292 -15.04 0.92 -20.80
C ARG A 292 -16.05 -0.22 -20.74
N ARG A 293 -15.97 -1.06 -19.71
CA ARG A 293 -16.93 -2.15 -19.48
C ARG A 293 -18.34 -1.60 -19.26
N LEU A 294 -18.50 -0.61 -18.39
CA LEU A 294 -19.78 0.03 -18.10
C LEU A 294 -20.40 0.65 -19.37
N VAL A 295 -19.64 1.47 -20.10
CA VAL A 295 -20.11 2.14 -21.33
C VAL A 295 -20.55 1.11 -22.37
N LEU A 296 -19.76 0.06 -22.58
CA LEU A 296 -20.11 -1.00 -23.52
C LEU A 296 -21.37 -1.75 -23.08
N GLY A 297 -21.42 -2.20 -21.83
CA GLY A 297 -22.58 -2.92 -21.29
C GLY A 297 -23.87 -2.12 -21.41
N VAL A 298 -23.87 -0.86 -20.96
CA VAL A 298 -25.05 0.02 -21.06
C VAL A 298 -25.43 0.25 -22.52
N SER A 299 -24.45 0.43 -23.42
CA SER A 299 -24.71 0.62 -24.85
C SER A 299 -25.37 -0.59 -25.49
N GLU A 300 -24.92 -1.80 -25.16
CA GLU A 300 -25.51 -3.04 -25.66
C GLU A 300 -26.94 -3.23 -25.13
N LEU A 301 -27.19 -2.91 -23.86
CA LEU A 301 -28.54 -2.97 -23.29
C LEU A 301 -29.50 -1.98 -23.97
N VAL A 302 -29.05 -0.75 -24.20
CA VAL A 302 -29.86 0.25 -24.90
C VAL A 302 -30.07 -0.16 -26.37
N ALA A 303 -29.05 -0.67 -27.05
CA ALA A 303 -29.20 -1.17 -28.42
C ALA A 303 -30.24 -2.30 -28.48
N ASN A 304 -30.19 -3.26 -27.55
CA ASN A 304 -31.19 -4.33 -27.45
C ASN A 304 -32.60 -3.78 -27.20
N ALA A 305 -32.76 -2.83 -26.28
CA ALA A 305 -34.05 -2.20 -26.00
C ALA A 305 -34.63 -1.51 -27.24
N VAL A 306 -33.80 -0.77 -27.98
CA VAL A 306 -34.20 -0.03 -29.19
C VAL A 306 -34.49 -0.96 -30.37
N GLU A 307 -33.64 -1.94 -30.63
CA GLU A 307 -33.74 -2.83 -31.80
C GLU A 307 -34.75 -3.97 -31.61
N HIS A 308 -34.97 -4.43 -30.38
CA HIS A 308 -35.80 -5.60 -30.10
C HIS A 308 -37.08 -5.29 -29.32
N GLY A 309 -37.11 -4.24 -28.51
CA GLY A 309 -38.26 -3.91 -27.67
C GLY A 309 -39.48 -3.38 -28.44
N TYR A 310 -39.28 -2.76 -29.60
CA TYR A 310 -40.31 -1.95 -30.28
C TYR A 310 -40.61 -2.34 -31.74
N ASP A 311 -40.35 -3.58 -32.14
CA ASP A 311 -40.55 -4.04 -33.53
C ASP A 311 -41.90 -3.62 -34.13
N GLY A 312 -41.86 -2.94 -35.28
CA GLY A 312 -43.04 -2.41 -35.99
C GLY A 312 -43.68 -1.15 -35.39
N ARG A 313 -43.19 -0.61 -34.28
CA ARG A 313 -43.66 0.65 -33.65
C ARG A 313 -42.61 1.76 -33.80
N PRO A 314 -43.00 3.05 -33.86
CA PRO A 314 -42.06 4.14 -33.65
C PRO A 314 -41.55 4.01 -32.21
N GLY A 315 -40.27 3.68 -32.02
CA GLY A 315 -39.68 3.27 -30.74
C GLY A 315 -40.13 4.07 -29.51
N GLY A 316 -40.25 3.40 -28.36
CA GLY A 316 -40.73 4.00 -27.11
C GLY A 316 -39.63 4.60 -26.24
N PRO A 317 -39.98 5.07 -25.02
CA PRO A 317 -39.03 5.64 -24.08
C PRO A 317 -38.11 4.55 -23.52
N VAL A 318 -36.81 4.80 -23.58
CA VAL A 318 -35.76 4.02 -22.90
C VAL A 318 -35.13 4.93 -21.85
N ARG A 319 -35.09 4.46 -20.61
CA ARG A 319 -34.46 5.16 -19.49
C ARG A 319 -33.17 4.46 -19.09
N VAL A 320 -32.11 5.23 -18.94
CA VAL A 320 -30.84 4.78 -18.39
C VAL A 320 -30.65 5.50 -17.06
N HIS A 321 -30.55 4.73 -15.99
CA HIS A 321 -30.24 5.22 -14.66
C HIS A 321 -28.94 4.59 -14.20
N ALA A 322 -27.97 5.35 -13.70
CA ALA A 322 -26.77 4.80 -13.09
C ALA A 322 -26.41 5.52 -11.79
N GLU A 323 -26.05 4.75 -10.77
CA GLU A 323 -25.67 5.29 -9.46
C GLU A 323 -24.44 4.59 -8.90
N LEU A 324 -23.71 5.30 -8.05
CA LEU A 324 -22.63 4.76 -7.24
C LEU A 324 -23.21 4.39 -5.87
N THR A 325 -22.96 3.16 -5.43
CA THR A 325 -23.44 2.64 -4.14
C THR A 325 -22.36 2.69 -3.07
N ASP A 326 -22.77 2.61 -1.80
CA ASP A 326 -21.84 2.56 -0.66
C ASP A 326 -20.94 1.32 -0.67
N GLN A 327 -21.31 0.27 -1.39
CA GLN A 327 -20.49 -0.95 -1.52
C GLN A 327 -19.47 -0.87 -2.66
N ALA A 328 -19.02 0.34 -3.01
CA ALA A 328 -18.07 0.62 -4.09
C ALA A 328 -18.44 -0.10 -5.39
N THR A 329 -19.72 -0.01 -5.78
CA THR A 329 -20.27 -0.64 -6.99
C THR A 329 -21.11 0.38 -7.73
N VAL A 330 -20.93 0.46 -9.04
CA VAL A 330 -21.85 1.16 -9.94
C VAL A 330 -22.96 0.20 -10.33
N ILE A 331 -24.20 0.62 -10.10
CA ILE A 331 -25.40 -0.06 -10.60
C ILE A 331 -25.95 0.79 -11.73
N ALA A 332 -26.00 0.25 -12.94
CA ALA A 332 -26.63 0.89 -14.09
C ALA A 332 -27.83 0.06 -14.56
N SER A 333 -28.98 0.69 -14.73
CA SER A 333 -30.20 0.05 -15.20
C SER A 333 -30.69 0.70 -16.49
N VAL A 334 -31.08 -0.14 -17.44
CA VAL A 334 -31.76 0.24 -18.67
C VAL A 334 -33.18 -0.29 -18.59
N THR A 335 -34.16 0.60 -18.64
CA THR A 335 -35.58 0.25 -18.62
C THR A 335 -36.24 0.70 -19.92
N ASP A 336 -37.00 -0.20 -20.54
CA ASP A 336 -37.82 0.09 -21.71
C ASP A 336 -39.25 -0.43 -21.52
N GLU A 337 -40.19 0.15 -22.27
CA GLU A 337 -41.61 -0.25 -22.31
C GLU A 337 -41.92 -1.21 -23.49
N GLY A 338 -40.88 -1.89 -23.99
CA GLY A 338 -40.97 -2.82 -25.10
C GLY A 338 -41.51 -4.19 -24.70
N THR A 339 -41.61 -5.07 -25.68
CA THR A 339 -41.99 -6.47 -25.44
C THR A 339 -40.73 -7.34 -25.48
N TRP A 340 -40.44 -8.04 -24.37
CA TRP A 340 -39.32 -8.97 -24.31
C TRP A 340 -39.41 -10.04 -25.39
N ARG A 341 -38.28 -10.35 -26.03
CA ARG A 341 -38.15 -11.42 -27.02
C ARG A 341 -37.14 -12.43 -26.54
N GLU A 342 -37.54 -13.69 -26.51
CA GLU A 342 -36.66 -14.79 -26.14
C GLU A 342 -35.52 -14.91 -27.18
N PRO A 343 -34.24 -15.03 -26.76
CA PRO A 343 -33.12 -15.11 -27.68
C PRO A 343 -33.25 -16.32 -28.62
N THR A 344 -33.12 -16.10 -29.93
CA THR A 344 -33.17 -17.19 -30.92
C THR A 344 -31.93 -18.08 -30.82
N THR A 345 -32.10 -19.40 -30.95
CA THR A 345 -31.02 -20.41 -30.82
C THR A 345 -29.91 -20.33 -31.89
N HIS A 346 -30.14 -19.63 -33.00
CA HIS A 346 -29.15 -19.40 -34.08
C HIS A 346 -29.17 -17.93 -34.55
N PRO A 347 -28.49 -17.02 -33.84
CA PRO A 347 -28.66 -15.60 -34.10
C PRO A 347 -27.73 -15.04 -35.20
N GLY A 348 -26.86 -15.86 -35.79
CA GLY A 348 -25.89 -15.43 -36.81
C GLY A 348 -24.87 -14.44 -36.24
N ASP A 349 -24.79 -13.24 -36.81
CA ASP A 349 -24.01 -12.11 -36.27
C ASP A 349 -24.80 -11.25 -35.25
N ARG A 350 -26.08 -11.53 -35.02
CA ARG A 350 -26.92 -10.83 -34.04
C ARG A 350 -26.87 -11.53 -32.67
N GLY A 351 -27.35 -10.89 -31.61
CA GLY A 351 -27.53 -11.51 -30.28
C GLY A 351 -26.25 -11.80 -29.48
N ARG A 352 -25.10 -11.22 -29.85
CA ARG A 352 -23.82 -11.37 -29.10
C ARG A 352 -23.64 -10.38 -27.94
N GLY A 353 -24.46 -9.33 -27.84
CA GLY A 353 -24.25 -8.26 -26.86
C GLY A 353 -24.26 -8.73 -25.40
N LEU A 354 -25.20 -9.60 -25.02
CA LEU A 354 -25.27 -10.16 -23.66
C LEU A 354 -24.13 -11.16 -23.39
N SER A 355 -23.74 -11.98 -24.37
CA SER A 355 -22.63 -12.93 -24.22
C SER A 355 -21.26 -12.25 -24.21
N MET A 356 -21.09 -11.15 -24.97
CA MET A 356 -19.91 -10.29 -24.92
C MET A 356 -19.82 -9.51 -23.61
N SER A 357 -20.94 -9.02 -23.10
CA SER A 357 -20.98 -8.34 -21.80
C SER A 357 -20.66 -9.30 -20.65
N ALA A 358 -21.16 -10.53 -20.69
CA ALA A 358 -20.78 -11.58 -19.75
C ALA A 358 -19.30 -11.97 -19.87
N ALA A 359 -18.74 -12.02 -21.09
CA ALA A 359 -17.31 -12.27 -21.32
C ALA A 359 -16.39 -11.16 -20.77
N LEU A 360 -16.94 -9.96 -20.51
CA LEU A 360 -16.25 -8.85 -19.87
C LEU A 360 -16.39 -8.84 -18.34
N GLY A 361 -17.02 -9.87 -17.76
CA GLY A 361 -17.19 -10.03 -16.32
C GLY A 361 -18.29 -9.15 -15.70
N LEU A 362 -19.16 -8.55 -16.52
CA LEU A 362 -20.31 -7.79 -16.03
C LEU A 362 -21.37 -8.74 -15.48
N ARG A 363 -21.89 -8.44 -14.29
CA ARG A 363 -23.10 -9.10 -13.80
C ARG A 363 -24.30 -8.39 -14.41
N ILE A 364 -25.11 -9.14 -15.14
CA ILE A 364 -26.32 -8.64 -15.77
C ILE A 364 -27.51 -9.40 -15.18
N GLU A 365 -28.47 -8.65 -14.67
CA GLU A 365 -29.75 -9.18 -14.22
C GLU A 365 -30.87 -8.64 -15.10
N LEU A 366 -31.77 -9.53 -15.52
CA LEU A 366 -32.92 -9.18 -16.37
C LEU A 366 -34.20 -9.37 -15.58
N GLY A 367 -34.95 -8.29 -15.40
CA GLY A 367 -36.32 -8.27 -14.91
C GLY A 367 -37.29 -8.04 -16.08
N ILE A 368 -38.13 -9.02 -16.37
CA ILE A 368 -39.15 -8.91 -17.42
C ILE A 368 -40.49 -8.68 -16.75
N GLU A 369 -41.15 -7.56 -17.05
CA GLU A 369 -42.46 -7.21 -16.53
C GLU A 369 -43.50 -7.13 -17.67
N PRO A 370 -44.81 -7.26 -17.39
CA PRO A 370 -45.87 -7.21 -18.41
C PRO A 370 -45.93 -5.92 -19.25
N GLY A 371 -45.16 -4.89 -18.90
CA GLY A 371 -45.10 -3.61 -19.59
C GLY A 371 -43.69 -3.17 -20.02
N GLY A 372 -42.67 -4.04 -19.94
CA GLY A 372 -41.31 -3.63 -20.26
C GLY A 372 -40.20 -4.59 -19.85
N THR A 373 -38.96 -4.23 -20.20
CA THR A 373 -37.76 -4.92 -19.75
C THR A 373 -36.93 -3.98 -18.90
N ARG A 374 -36.44 -4.46 -17.75
CA ARG A 374 -35.38 -3.82 -16.95
C ARG A 374 -34.15 -4.70 -16.98
N ALA A 375 -33.05 -4.15 -17.46
CA ALA A 375 -31.75 -4.81 -17.44
C ALA A 375 -30.80 -4.02 -16.54
N THR A 376 -30.21 -4.69 -15.55
CA THR A 376 -29.29 -4.09 -14.57
C THR A 376 -27.89 -4.61 -14.80
N ILE A 377 -26.89 -3.73 -14.72
CA ILE A 377 -25.46 -4.02 -14.78
C ILE A 377 -24.85 -3.61 -13.45
N GLU A 378 -24.11 -4.53 -12.83
CA GLU A 378 -23.24 -4.20 -11.70
C GLU A 378 -21.78 -4.20 -12.15
N THR A 379 -21.06 -3.13 -11.84
CA THR A 379 -19.63 -3.01 -12.09
C THR A 379 -18.92 -2.54 -10.82
N PRO A 380 -17.82 -3.19 -10.39
CA PRO A 380 -17.01 -2.67 -9.29
C PRO A 380 -16.54 -1.24 -9.59
N ALA A 381 -16.68 -0.36 -8.60
CA ALA A 381 -16.30 1.04 -8.70
C ALA A 381 -14.94 1.25 -8.03
N ARG A 382 -13.90 1.32 -8.85
CA ARG A 382 -12.51 1.44 -8.37
C ARG A 382 -11.82 2.61 -9.03
N ARG A 383 -10.90 3.22 -8.29
CA ARG A 383 -9.91 4.15 -8.81
C ARG A 383 -8.53 3.51 -8.79
N ALA A 384 -7.80 3.66 -9.90
CA ALA A 384 -6.44 3.13 -9.99
C ALA A 384 -5.52 3.80 -8.96
N LEU A 385 -4.68 3.01 -8.31
CA LEU A 385 -3.66 3.54 -7.41
C LEU A 385 -2.65 4.38 -8.20
N ARG A 386 -2.20 5.50 -7.62
CA ARG A 386 -1.03 6.21 -8.12
C ARG A 386 0.22 5.68 -7.44
N ILE A 387 1.00 4.88 -8.16
CA ILE A 387 2.39 4.60 -7.78
C ILE A 387 3.22 5.74 -8.33
N VAL A 388 3.82 6.54 -7.46
CA VAL A 388 4.78 7.57 -7.88
C VAL A 388 6.08 6.83 -8.16
N PRO A 389 6.58 6.79 -9.40
CA PRO A 389 7.88 6.20 -9.65
C PRO A 389 8.90 7.02 -8.86
N GLY A 390 9.64 6.38 -7.95
CA GLY A 390 10.86 6.99 -7.43
C GLY A 390 11.71 7.37 -8.64
N HIS A 391 12.00 8.66 -8.82
CA HIS A 391 12.95 9.04 -9.86
C HIS A 391 14.26 8.32 -9.55
N PRO A 392 14.95 7.71 -10.54
CA PRO A 392 16.29 7.21 -10.29
C PRO A 392 17.10 8.42 -9.83
N LEU A 393 17.55 8.39 -8.57
CA LEU A 393 18.59 9.32 -8.14
C LEU A 393 19.72 9.17 -9.15
N ASP A 394 20.20 10.29 -9.69
CA ASP A 394 21.48 10.34 -10.38
C ASP A 394 22.44 9.47 -9.56
N THR A 395 22.97 8.42 -10.18
CA THR A 395 23.77 7.38 -9.54
C THR A 395 24.95 8.03 -8.83
N VAL A 396 24.80 8.35 -7.55
CA VAL A 396 25.91 8.76 -6.69
C VAL A 396 26.71 7.49 -6.46
N VAL A 397 27.80 7.37 -7.21
CA VAL A 397 28.84 6.37 -6.96
C VAL A 397 29.39 6.63 -5.57
N THR A 398 28.85 5.94 -4.55
CA THR A 398 29.52 5.83 -3.26
C THR A 398 30.73 4.93 -3.46
N GLU A 399 31.94 5.45 -3.25
CA GLU A 399 33.14 4.63 -3.30
C GLU A 399 32.96 3.45 -2.33
N PRO A 400 33.19 2.20 -2.77
CA PRO A 400 33.02 1.04 -1.91
C PRO A 400 33.94 1.14 -0.69
N ALA A 401 33.54 0.57 0.45
CA ALA A 401 34.40 0.45 1.63
C ALA A 401 35.82 0.03 1.20
N ARG A 402 36.88 0.61 1.76
CA ARG A 402 38.25 0.16 1.51
C ARG A 402 38.67 -0.78 2.64
N LEU A 403 39.14 -1.96 2.27
CA LEU A 403 39.71 -2.96 3.16
C LEU A 403 41.23 -2.92 2.99
N THR A 404 41.95 -2.63 4.06
CA THR A 404 43.41 -2.69 4.10
C THR A 404 43.83 -3.70 5.15
N ILE A 405 44.76 -4.57 4.80
CA ILE A 405 45.19 -5.66 5.68
C ILE A 405 46.62 -5.35 6.11
N GLU A 406 46.83 -5.24 7.40
CA GLU A 406 48.15 -5.15 8.01
C GLU A 406 48.51 -6.52 8.59
N THR A 407 49.50 -7.17 8.00
CA THR A 407 50.04 -8.44 8.50
C THR A 407 51.40 -8.19 9.15
N SER A 408 51.43 -8.15 10.48
CA SER A 408 52.65 -8.23 11.30
C SER A 408 52.63 -9.54 12.11
N ASP A 409 53.21 -9.58 13.31
CA ASP A 409 53.09 -10.71 14.25
C ASP A 409 51.63 -10.95 14.71
N HIS A 410 50.75 -9.95 14.54
CA HIS A 410 49.29 -10.04 14.69
C HIS A 410 48.61 -9.50 13.41
N ALA A 411 47.58 -10.18 12.92
CA ALA A 411 46.88 -9.76 11.70
C ALA A 411 45.72 -8.82 12.05
N VAL A 412 45.68 -7.65 11.38
CA VAL A 412 44.62 -6.66 11.55
C VAL A 412 43.98 -6.36 10.21
N VAL A 413 42.64 -6.44 10.16
CA VAL A 413 41.84 -6.07 9.00
C VAL A 413 41.21 -4.71 9.29
N HIS A 414 41.75 -3.64 8.69
CA HIS A 414 41.19 -2.30 8.81
C HIS A 414 40.08 -2.09 7.79
N VAL A 415 38.93 -1.65 8.27
CA VAL A 415 37.75 -1.36 7.47
C VAL A 415 37.49 0.14 7.48
N SER A 416 37.42 0.75 6.30
CA SER A 416 37.13 2.18 6.15
C SER A 416 36.02 2.43 5.12
N GLY A 417 35.20 3.45 5.32
CA GLY A 417 34.05 3.75 4.47
C GLY A 417 32.78 2.98 4.84
N PRO A 418 31.74 2.97 3.98
CA PRO A 418 30.42 2.45 4.33
C PRO A 418 30.37 0.92 4.32
N LEU A 419 30.06 0.30 5.47
CA LEU A 419 29.79 -1.13 5.60
C LEU A 419 28.28 -1.37 5.72
N THR A 420 27.57 -1.04 4.64
CA THR A 420 26.09 -0.97 4.62
C THR A 420 25.49 -2.05 3.73
N SER A 421 26.19 -2.38 2.64
CA SER A 421 25.72 -3.37 1.67
C SER A 421 26.18 -4.78 2.02
N ARG A 422 25.40 -5.76 1.59
CA ARG A 422 25.75 -7.18 1.69
C ARG A 422 27.01 -7.53 0.89
N ALA A 423 27.31 -6.80 -0.18
CA ALA A 423 28.52 -7.00 -0.98
C ALA A 423 29.79 -6.59 -0.21
N THR A 424 29.77 -5.43 0.44
CA THR A 424 30.89 -4.96 1.29
C THR A 424 31.05 -5.82 2.53
N ALA A 425 29.95 -6.26 3.16
CA ALA A 425 29.95 -7.13 4.31
C ALA A 425 30.44 -8.56 3.98
N ALA A 426 30.03 -9.12 2.84
CA ALA A 426 30.52 -10.42 2.37
C ALA A 426 32.01 -10.36 2.01
N ARG A 427 32.48 -9.25 1.44
CA ARG A 427 33.90 -9.06 1.15
C ARG A 427 34.72 -8.96 2.44
N LEU A 428 34.24 -8.26 3.46
CA LEU A 428 34.85 -8.26 4.79
C LEU A 428 34.92 -9.68 5.36
N ALA A 429 33.80 -10.39 5.39
CA ALA A 429 33.76 -11.75 5.94
C ALA A 429 34.68 -12.73 5.18
N ALA A 430 34.76 -12.60 3.85
CA ALA A 430 35.66 -13.41 3.03
C ALA A 430 37.13 -13.09 3.34
N GLU A 431 37.50 -11.81 3.48
CA GLU A 431 38.85 -11.41 3.84
C GLU A 431 39.23 -11.84 5.26
N VAL A 432 38.33 -11.67 6.24
CA VAL A 432 38.58 -12.10 7.62
C VAL A 432 38.75 -13.63 7.68
N ARG A 433 37.95 -14.41 6.95
CA ARG A 433 38.12 -15.87 6.84
C ARG A 433 39.43 -16.25 6.17
N ARG A 434 39.83 -15.52 5.12
CA ARG A 434 41.10 -15.75 4.42
C ARG A 434 42.30 -15.46 5.31
N VAL A 435 42.29 -14.33 6.02
CA VAL A 435 43.39 -13.88 6.90
C VAL A 435 43.45 -14.74 8.17
N SER A 436 42.32 -15.04 8.80
CA SER A 436 42.25 -15.90 9.99
C SER A 436 42.45 -17.39 9.70
N ARG A 437 42.56 -17.78 8.42
CA ARG A 437 42.55 -19.19 7.98
C ARG A 437 41.37 -19.96 8.58
N ASN A 438 40.17 -19.39 8.46
CA ASN A 438 38.95 -19.89 9.10
C ASN A 438 39.10 -20.07 10.62
N GLY A 439 39.69 -19.08 11.31
CA GLY A 439 39.75 -19.02 12.77
C GLY A 439 40.92 -19.77 13.42
N LEU A 440 41.86 -20.28 12.62
CA LEU A 440 43.10 -20.92 13.10
C LEU A 440 44.17 -19.90 13.52
N VAL A 441 44.09 -18.67 13.01
CA VAL A 441 45.00 -17.55 13.32
C VAL A 441 44.18 -16.41 13.92
N PRO A 442 44.61 -15.83 15.06
CA PRO A 442 43.93 -14.67 15.64
C PRO A 442 43.94 -13.46 14.69
N VAL A 443 42.80 -12.77 14.59
CA VAL A 443 42.64 -11.57 13.75
C VAL A 443 41.81 -10.53 14.47
N ASP A 444 42.29 -9.30 14.48
CA ASP A 444 41.49 -8.14 14.90
C ASP A 444 40.85 -7.49 13.67
N VAL A 445 39.53 -7.31 13.72
CA VAL A 445 38.77 -6.59 12.70
C VAL A 445 38.51 -5.19 13.23
N ASP A 446 39.29 -4.24 12.74
CA ASP A 446 39.23 -2.85 13.18
C ASP A 446 38.22 -2.07 12.33
N VAL A 447 37.12 -1.66 12.96
CA VAL A 447 36.00 -0.96 12.32
C VAL A 447 35.90 0.51 12.74
N HIS A 448 36.90 1.08 13.42
CA HIS A 448 36.81 2.47 13.92
C HIS A 448 36.63 3.53 12.82
N ARG A 449 37.04 3.24 11.57
CA ARG A 449 36.90 4.14 10.40
C ARG A 449 35.73 3.79 9.49
N VAL A 450 34.84 2.90 9.93
CA VAL A 450 33.60 2.63 9.21
C VAL A 450 32.69 3.84 9.36
N SER A 451 32.44 4.52 8.23
CA SER A 451 31.68 5.77 8.21
C SER A 451 30.18 5.54 8.44
N HIS A 452 29.68 4.34 8.10
CA HIS A 452 28.32 3.90 8.38
C HIS A 452 28.30 2.38 8.50
N LEU A 453 27.83 1.88 9.65
CA LEU A 453 27.72 0.45 9.93
C LEU A 453 26.24 0.06 9.82
N GLY A 454 25.83 -0.40 8.63
CA GLY A 454 24.45 -0.84 8.38
C GLY A 454 24.19 -2.24 8.92
N SER A 455 22.92 -2.66 8.93
CA SER A 455 22.48 -3.98 9.43
C SER A 455 23.23 -5.15 8.78
N ALA A 456 23.60 -5.08 7.51
CA ALA A 456 24.41 -6.10 6.84
C ALA A 456 25.85 -6.16 7.36
N GLY A 457 26.42 -5.02 7.75
CA GLY A 457 27.73 -4.93 8.39
C GLY A 457 27.71 -5.46 9.82
N VAL A 458 26.71 -5.05 10.62
CA VAL A 458 26.48 -5.59 11.98
C VAL A 458 26.32 -7.11 11.93
N ALA A 459 25.43 -7.63 11.08
CA ALA A 459 25.20 -9.06 10.94
C ALA A 459 26.47 -9.83 10.49
N ALA A 460 27.32 -9.22 9.66
CA ALA A 460 28.60 -9.83 9.29
C ALA A 460 29.58 -9.86 10.46
N LEU A 461 29.66 -8.80 11.28
CA LEU A 461 30.49 -8.77 12.48
C LEU A 461 30.00 -9.75 13.54
N GLU A 462 28.68 -9.84 13.75
CA GLU A 462 28.05 -10.83 14.63
C GLU A 462 28.35 -12.27 14.17
N ALA A 463 28.24 -12.55 12.88
CA ALA A 463 28.56 -13.85 12.32
C ALA A 463 30.06 -14.20 12.41
N LEU A 464 30.95 -13.21 12.55
CA LEU A 464 32.37 -13.43 12.82
C LEU A 464 32.64 -13.68 14.30
N LEU A 465 31.84 -13.09 15.20
CA LEU A 465 31.96 -13.19 16.66
C LEU A 465 31.22 -14.39 17.26
N ASP A 466 30.30 -15.02 16.50
CA ASP A 466 29.65 -16.25 16.92
C ASP A 466 30.69 -17.33 17.25
N THR A 467 30.74 -17.74 18.52
CA THR A 467 31.80 -18.58 19.13
C THR A 467 32.02 -19.93 18.44
N GLY A 468 31.09 -20.38 17.58
CA GLY A 468 31.26 -21.57 16.74
C GLY A 468 31.87 -21.33 15.34
N ALA A 469 31.97 -20.07 14.90
CA ALA A 469 32.32 -19.72 13.52
C ALA A 469 33.83 -19.45 13.33
N LEU A 470 34.45 -18.61 14.19
CA LEU A 470 35.87 -18.22 14.10
C LEU A 470 36.45 -17.86 15.50
N PRO A 471 36.94 -18.83 16.29
CA PRO A 471 37.29 -18.63 17.72
C PRO A 471 38.47 -17.68 17.99
N GLY A 472 39.22 -17.26 16.97
CA GLY A 472 40.34 -16.31 17.07
C GLY A 472 40.02 -14.89 16.59
N VAL A 473 38.79 -14.59 16.18
CA VAL A 473 38.43 -13.28 15.61
C VAL A 473 37.87 -12.36 16.69
N ARG A 474 38.39 -11.14 16.77
CA ARG A 474 37.84 -10.07 17.61
C ARG A 474 37.45 -8.88 16.74
N VAL A 475 36.38 -8.19 17.13
CA VAL A 475 35.98 -6.92 16.51
C VAL A 475 36.42 -5.79 17.44
N VAL A 476 37.15 -4.84 16.89
CA VAL A 476 37.77 -3.73 17.62
C VAL A 476 37.21 -2.42 17.09
N THR A 477 36.79 -1.54 18.01
CA THR A 477 36.37 -0.17 17.66
C THR A 477 36.59 0.76 18.86
N THR A 478 36.54 2.07 18.61
CA THR A 478 36.70 3.09 19.66
C THR A 478 35.33 3.48 20.23
N ALA A 479 35.20 3.53 21.56
CA ALA A 479 33.98 3.96 22.23
C ALA A 479 33.55 5.36 21.75
N GLY A 480 32.25 5.54 21.47
CA GLY A 480 31.70 6.79 20.91
C GLY A 480 31.82 6.95 19.39
N SER A 481 32.43 6.00 18.68
CA SER A 481 32.39 5.96 17.20
C SER A 481 31.01 5.53 16.68
N ALA A 482 30.70 5.86 15.41
CA ALA A 482 29.46 5.44 14.76
C ALA A 482 29.28 3.91 14.76
N SER A 483 30.36 3.15 14.62
CA SER A 483 30.35 1.69 14.71
C SER A 483 30.11 1.18 16.13
N ALA A 484 30.67 1.84 17.16
CA ALA A 484 30.41 1.49 18.55
C ALA A 484 28.92 1.69 18.90
N GLN A 485 28.33 2.82 18.49
CA GLN A 485 26.91 3.09 18.71
C GLN A 485 26.01 2.05 18.03
N ALA A 486 26.28 1.72 16.76
CA ALA A 486 25.52 0.71 16.03
C ALA A 486 25.66 -0.71 16.64
N MET A 487 26.84 -1.08 17.13
CA MET A 487 27.06 -2.36 17.81
C MET A 487 26.41 -2.41 19.19
N GLU A 488 26.40 -1.29 19.94
CA GLU A 488 25.70 -1.17 21.23
C GLU A 488 24.17 -1.29 21.06
N LEU A 489 23.62 -0.64 20.03
CA LEU A 489 22.21 -0.74 19.65
C LEU A 489 21.79 -2.17 19.29
N ALA A 490 22.67 -2.92 18.61
CA ALA A 490 22.43 -4.32 18.22
C ALA A 490 22.73 -5.34 19.34
N GLY A 491 23.40 -4.93 20.42
CA GLY A 491 23.89 -5.84 21.45
C GLY A 491 25.11 -6.69 21.01
N THR A 492 25.80 -6.29 19.94
CA THR A 492 26.99 -6.98 19.43
C THR A 492 28.23 -6.62 20.28
N PRO A 493 28.99 -7.58 20.83
CA PRO A 493 30.16 -7.27 21.66
C PRO A 493 31.34 -6.75 20.83
N TYR A 494 32.09 -5.78 21.37
CA TYR A 494 33.34 -5.28 20.79
C TYR A 494 34.42 -5.03 21.85
N SER A 495 35.69 -4.96 21.43
CA SER A 495 36.84 -4.63 22.29
C SER A 495 37.43 -3.26 21.94
N SER A 496 38.07 -2.61 22.92
CA SER A 496 38.87 -1.40 22.67
C SER A 496 40.20 -1.77 21.98
N PRO A 497 40.78 -0.89 21.14
CA PRO A 497 42.10 -1.12 20.57
C PRO A 497 43.15 -1.25 21.67
N THR A 498 44.05 -2.23 21.55
CA THR A 498 45.20 -2.42 22.45
C THR A 498 46.36 -1.50 22.10
#